data_AF-A0A7J4B2C8-F1
#
_entry.id   AF-A0A7J4B2C8-F1
#
_cell.length_a   1.000
_cell.length_b   1.000
_cell.length_c   1.000
_cell.angle_alpha   90.00
_cell.angle_beta   90.00
_cell.angle_gamma   90.00
#
_symmetry.space_group_name_H-M   'P 1'
#
loop_
_entity.id
_entity.type
_entity.pdbx_description
1 polymer ?
#
loop_
_entity_poly.entity_id
_entity_poly.type
_entity_poly.pdbx_seq_one_letter_code
_entity_poly.pdbx_strand_id
1 'polypeptide(L)'
;MADVTTAENVLKVVDYGWAIGLAAVGAGISMGLGALATGNAQAAIGSSAVGAIAERPELSGNMLIYVALPETTAILALAISALLIVLIGQPLIGTISAGAVAH
;
A
#
# COMPACT_ATOMS: atom_id res chain seq x y z
N MET A 1 -4.49 6.06 -44.97
CA MET A 1 -4.89 6.82 -43.76
C MET A 1 -4.29 6.07 -42.58
N ALA A 2 -3.31 6.65 -41.87
CA ALA A 2 -3.00 6.13 -40.55
C ALA A 2 -4.27 6.36 -39.72
N ASP A 3 -4.88 5.29 -39.24
CA ASP A 3 -6.18 5.34 -38.59
C ASP A 3 -6.09 6.16 -37.30
N VAL A 4 -6.99 7.12 -37.13
CA VAL A 4 -7.00 8.06 -35.99
C VAL A 4 -7.11 7.29 -34.66
N THR A 5 -7.74 6.11 -34.68
CA THR A 5 -7.84 5.20 -33.55
C THR A 5 -6.49 4.70 -33.04
N THR A 6 -5.50 4.49 -33.91
CA THR A 6 -4.15 4.09 -33.48
C THR A 6 -3.45 5.22 -32.73
N ALA A 7 -3.59 6.46 -33.19
CA ALA A 7 -3.03 7.62 -32.50
C ALA A 7 -3.69 7.87 -31.13
N GLU A 8 -5.01 7.70 -31.05
CA GLU A 8 -5.78 7.83 -29.80
C GLU A 8 -5.37 6.77 -28.76
N ASN A 9 -5.13 5.52 -29.20
CA ASN A 9 -4.68 4.44 -28.32
C ASN A 9 -3.28 4.69 -27.76
N VAL A 10 -2.37 5.25 -28.56
CA VAL A 10 -1.02 5.63 -28.08
C VAL A 10 -1.10 6.72 -27.00
N LEU A 11 -1.94 7.74 -27.20
CA LEU A 11 -2.16 8.80 -26.22
C LEU A 11 -2.69 8.26 -24.89
N LYS A 12 -3.67 7.34 -24.94
CA LYS A 12 -4.21 6.68 -23.74
C LYS A 12 -3.15 5.89 -22.97
N VAL A 13 -2.29 5.13 -23.65
CA VAL A 13 -1.22 4.35 -23.00
C VAL A 13 -0.25 5.28 -22.25
N VAL A 14 0.08 6.44 -22.83
CA VAL A 14 0.95 7.42 -22.18
C VAL A 14 0.27 8.01 -20.94
N ASP A 15 -0.99 8.43 -21.05
CA ASP A 15 -1.75 9.01 -19.92
C ASP A 15 -1.90 8.02 -18.74
N TYR A 16 -2.23 6.76 -19.04
CA TYR A 16 -2.30 5.71 -18.01
C TYR A 16 -0.94 5.38 -17.41
N GLY A 17 0.14 5.43 -18.19
CA GLY A 17 1.49 5.21 -17.71
C GLY A 17 1.89 6.20 -16.61
N TRP A 18 1.58 7.48 -16.80
CA TRP A 18 1.81 8.52 -15.78
C TRP A 18 0.97 8.31 -14.53
N ALA A 19 -0.32 7.98 -14.69
CA ALA A 19 -1.22 7.73 -13.56
C ALA A 19 -0.74 6.55 -12.69
N ILE A 20 -0.30 5.46 -13.32
CA ILE A 20 0.22 4.27 -12.62
C ILE A 20 1.54 4.60 -11.92
N GLY A 21 2.44 5.33 -12.58
CA GLY A 21 3.73 5.72 -11.98
C GLY A 21 3.55 6.55 -10.71
N LEU A 22 2.65 7.54 -10.75
CA LEU A 22 2.32 8.37 -9.58
C LEU A 22 1.63 7.55 -8.47
N ALA A 23 0.73 6.64 -8.84
CA ALA A 23 0.07 5.74 -7.88
C ALA A 23 1.05 4.81 -7.18
N ALA A 24 2.05 4.26 -7.89
CA ALA A 24 3.08 3.41 -7.32
C ALA A 24 3.95 4.17 -6.29
N VAL A 25 4.31 5.42 -6.59
CA VAL A 25 5.02 6.29 -5.64
C VAL A 25 4.15 6.57 -4.41
N GLY A 26 2.88 6.91 -4.60
CA GLY A 26 1.94 7.12 -3.50
C GLY A 26 1.77 5.88 -2.61
N ALA A 27 1.67 4.69 -3.22
CA ALA A 27 1.56 3.42 -2.52
C ALA A 27 2.81 3.12 -1.67
N GLY A 28 4.00 3.39 -2.21
CA GLY A 28 5.26 3.24 -1.49
C GLY A 28 5.38 4.18 -0.30
N ILE A 29 5.02 5.46 -0.47
CA ILE A 29 5.05 6.46 0.59
C ILE A 29 4.07 6.11 1.71
N SER A 30 2.84 5.70 1.36
CA SER A 30 1.83 5.31 2.34
C SER A 30 2.32 4.16 3.23
N MET A 31 2.81 3.06 2.63
CA MET A 31 3.32 1.93 3.39
C MET A 31 4.61 2.29 4.15
N GLY A 32 5.54 3.02 3.52
CA GLY A 32 6.81 3.38 4.12
C GLY A 32 6.65 4.22 5.39
N LEU A 33 5.85 5.28 5.32
CA LEU A 33 5.61 6.14 6.50
C LEU A 33 4.78 5.42 7.57
N GLY A 34 3.77 4.64 7.16
CA GLY A 34 2.95 3.86 8.09
C GLY A 34 3.75 2.80 8.85
N ALA A 35 4.65 2.10 8.17
CA ALA A 35 5.54 1.11 8.78
C ALA A 35 6.54 1.76 9.75
N LEU A 36 7.13 2.89 9.38
CA LEU A 36 8.05 3.64 10.26
C LEU A 36 7.36 4.15 11.52
N ALA A 37 6.15 4.72 11.38
CA ALA A 37 5.36 5.17 12.53
C ALA A 37 5.00 4.02 13.46
N THR A 38 4.56 2.89 12.90
CA THR A 38 4.18 1.69 13.66
C THR A 38 5.38 1.09 14.39
N GLY A 39 6.51 0.92 13.70
CA GLY A 39 7.73 0.37 14.28
C GLY A 39 8.25 1.20 15.46
N ASN A 40 8.22 2.53 15.36
CA ASN A 40 8.62 3.41 16.46
C ASN A 40 7.69 3.27 17.68
N ALA A 41 6.38 3.19 17.46
CA ALA A 41 5.42 3.00 18.55
C ALA A 41 5.59 1.63 19.21
N GLN A 42 5.75 0.56 18.42
CA GLN A 42 5.95 -0.79 18.95
C GLN A 42 7.27 -0.96 19.68
N ALA A 43 8.35 -0.28 19.28
CA ALA A 43 9.62 -0.32 20.00
C ALA A 43 9.47 0.24 21.44
N ALA A 44 8.77 1.37 21.59
CA ALA A 44 8.49 1.97 22.88
C ALA A 44 7.56 1.10 23.74
N ILE A 45 6.50 0.55 23.14
CA ILE A 45 5.55 -0.32 23.85
C ILE A 45 6.23 -1.63 24.26
N GLY A 46 6.98 -2.27 23.36
CA GLY A 46 7.62 -3.55 23.59
C GLY A 46 8.68 -3.50 24.69
N SER A 47 9.54 -2.46 24.68
CA SER A 47 10.55 -2.27 25.74
C SER A 47 9.92 -2.08 27.12
N SER A 48 8.83 -1.32 27.21
CA SER A 48 8.08 -1.12 28.46
C SER A 48 7.29 -2.38 28.87
N ALA A 49 6.76 -3.12 27.89
CA ALA A 49 5.98 -4.33 28.09
C ALA A 49 6.78 -5.45 28.75
N VAL A 50 8.00 -5.70 28.28
CA VAL A 50 8.83 -6.77 28.83
C VAL A 50 9.15 -6.52 30.30
N GLY A 51 9.45 -5.28 30.69
CA GLY A 51 9.67 -4.92 32.09
C GLY A 51 8.42 -5.11 32.96
N ALA A 52 7.27 -4.64 32.49
CA ALA A 52 6.00 -4.79 33.22
C ALA A 52 5.57 -6.26 33.37
N ILE A 53 5.77 -7.08 32.34
CA ILE A 53 5.46 -8.52 32.37
C ILE A 53 6.42 -9.26 33.31
N ALA A 54 7.69 -8.87 33.37
CA ALA A 54 8.67 -9.48 34.27
C ALA A 54 8.30 -9.27 35.75
N GLU A 55 7.76 -8.11 36.10
CA GLU A 55 7.29 -7.82 37.46
C GLU A 55 5.90 -8.42 37.73
N ARG A 56 5.01 -8.35 36.74
CA ARG A 56 3.61 -8.78 36.85
C ARG A 56 3.19 -9.59 35.62
N PRO A 57 3.38 -10.92 35.61
CA PRO A 57 3.10 -11.77 34.44
C PRO A 57 1.61 -11.78 34.06
N GLU A 58 0.74 -11.45 35.01
CA GLU A 58 -0.70 -11.23 34.84
C GLU A 58 -1.02 -10.18 33.75
N LEU A 59 -0.11 -9.22 33.52
CA LEU A 59 -0.32 -8.12 32.58
C LEU A 59 -0.07 -8.50 31.11
N SER A 60 0.48 -9.68 30.84
CA SER A 60 0.84 -10.14 29.49
C SER A 60 -0.30 -10.01 28.46
N GLY A 61 -1.53 -10.34 28.85
CA GLY A 61 -2.71 -10.18 27.99
C GLY A 61 -3.01 -8.72 27.64
N ASN A 62 -2.92 -7.81 28.62
CA ASN A 62 -3.14 -6.38 28.40
C ASN A 62 -2.03 -5.77 27.53
N MET A 63 -0.79 -6.21 27.70
CA MET A 63 0.33 -5.73 26.88
C MET A 63 0.17 -6.14 25.41
N LEU A 64 -0.41 -7.31 25.12
CA LEU A 64 -0.70 -7.74 23.75
C LEU A 64 -1.71 -6.79 23.07
N ILE A 65 -2.73 -6.32 23.81
CA ILE A 65 -3.70 -5.34 23.30
C ILE A 65 -2.99 -4.02 22.98
N TYR A 66 -2.08 -3.56 23.83
CA TYR A 66 -1.33 -2.33 23.57
C TYR A 66 -0.41 -2.43 22.36
N VAL A 67 0.22 -3.60 22.11
CA VAL A 67 1.02 -3.85 20.89
C VAL A 67 0.15 -3.92 19.63
N ALA A 68 -1.08 -4.42 19.74
CA ALA A 68 -2.00 -4.51 18.61
C ALA A 68 -2.49 -3.14 18.14
N LEU A 69 -2.53 -2.12 19.00
CA LEU A 69 -2.98 -0.77 18.64
C LEU A 69 -2.13 -0.15 17.50
N PRO A 70 -0.79 -0.05 17.62
CA PRO A 70 0.06 0.36 16.49
C PRO A 70 -0.09 -0.53 15.26
N GLU A 71 -0.24 -1.85 15.42
CA GLU A 71 -0.36 -2.77 14.27
C GLU A 71 -1.56 -2.44 13.38
N THR A 72 -2.67 -1.99 13.95
CA THR A 72 -3.81 -1.54 13.13
C THR A 72 -3.42 -0.40 12.19
N THR A 73 -2.48 0.46 12.59
CA THR A 73 -2.00 1.57 11.75
C THR A 73 -1.17 1.06 10.57
N ALA A 74 -0.30 0.07 10.79
CA ALA A 74 0.44 -0.59 9.71
C ALA A 74 -0.49 -1.30 8.73
N ILE A 75 -1.52 -1.99 9.22
CA ILE A 75 -2.52 -2.66 8.38
C ILE A 75 -3.29 -1.65 7.53
N LEU A 76 -3.67 -0.49 8.10
CA LEU A 76 -4.36 0.56 7.34
C LEU A 76 -3.48 1.18 6.25
N ALA A 77 -2.20 1.42 6.54
CA ALA A 77 -1.23 1.90 5.55
C ALA A 77 -1.01 0.88 4.42
N LEU A 78 -0.90 -0.40 4.79
CA LEU A 78 -0.83 -1.50 3.83
C LEU A 78 -2.10 -1.58 2.98
N ALA A 79 -3.28 -1.43 3.58
CA ALA A 79 -4.55 -1.44 2.87
C ALA A 79 -4.63 -0.31 1.84
N ILE A 80 -4.21 0.92 2.21
CA ILE A 80 -4.18 2.07 1.27
C ILE A 80 -3.20 1.80 0.13
N SER A 81 -2.00 1.31 0.45
CA SER A 81 -0.98 0.95 -0.55
C SER A 81 -1.50 -0.11 -1.52
N ALA A 82 -2.09 -1.18 -0.99
CA ALA A 82 -2.70 -2.25 -1.78
C ALA A 82 -3.86 -1.74 -2.63
N LEU A 83 -4.74 -0.89 -2.09
CA LEU A 83 -5.84 -0.30 -2.84
C LEU A 83 -5.34 0.58 -3.99
N LEU A 84 -4.31 1.39 -3.79
CA LEU A 84 -3.74 2.19 -4.88
C LEU A 84 -3.20 1.32 -6.02
N ILE A 85 -2.47 0.25 -5.69
CA ILE A 85 -1.90 -0.66 -6.70
C ILE A 85 -3.01 -1.47 -7.39
N VAL A 86 -3.94 -2.04 -6.61
CA VAL A 86 -5.00 -2.91 -7.13
C VAL A 86 -6.04 -2.13 -7.92
N LEU A 87 -6.38 -0.90 -7.52
CA LEU A 87 -7.39 -0.11 -8.22
C LEU A 87 -6.81 0.62 -9.45
N ILE A 88 -5.59 1.15 -9.36
CA ILE A 88 -5.00 1.99 -10.42
C ILE A 88 -4.10 1.18 -11.37
N GLY A 89 -3.61 -0.01 -11.00
CA GLY A 89 -2.75 -0.84 -11.85
C GLY A 89 -3.48 -1.63 -12.97
N GLN A 90 -4.80 -1.78 -12.86
CA GLN A 90 -5.63 -2.57 -13.78
C GLN A 90 -5.82 -2.00 -15.22
N PRO A 91 -5.89 -0.67 -15.47
CA PRO A 91 -6.24 -0.13 -16.78
C PRO A 91 -5.21 -0.45 -17.87
N LEU A 92 -3.99 -0.89 -17.51
CA LEU A 92 -2.98 -1.32 -18.47
C LEU A 92 -3.26 -2.72 -19.07
N ILE A 93 -3.74 -3.69 -18.28
CA ILE A 93 -4.07 -5.04 -18.79
C ILE A 93 -5.21 -4.97 -19.81
N GLY A 94 -6.22 -4.14 -19.53
CA GLY A 94 -7.36 -3.95 -20.44
C GLY A 94 -6.98 -3.23 -21.74
N THR A 95 -6.10 -2.23 -21.69
CA THR A 95 -5.68 -1.46 -22.88
C THR A 95 -4.70 -2.25 -23.76
N ILE A 96 -3.77 -3.02 -23.17
CA ILE A 96 -2.90 -3.92 -23.95
C ILE A 96 -3.70 -5.08 -24.54
N SER A 97 -4.66 -5.65 -23.79
CA SER A 97 -5.55 -6.70 -24.28
C SER A 97 -6.46 -6.23 -25.41
N ALA A 98 -6.95 -4.98 -25.37
CA ALA A 98 -7.78 -4.42 -26.44
C ALA A 98 -6.97 -4.16 -27.72
N GLY A 99 -5.71 -3.74 -27.61
CA GLY A 99 -4.80 -3.56 -28.75
C GLY A 99 -4.39 -4.87 -29.43
N ALA A 100 -4.32 -5.99 -28.68
CA ALA A 100 -3.97 -7.30 -29.21
C ALA A 100 -5.13 -8.02 -29.95
N VAL A 101 -6.38 -7.67 -29.67
CA VAL A 101 -7.59 -8.27 -30.28
C VAL A 101 -8.04 -7.53 -31.56
N ALA A 102 -7.48 -6.35 -31.84
CA ALA A 102 -7.82 -5.54 -33.01
C ALA A 102 -7.05 -5.91 -34.30
N HIS A 103 -6.29 -7.00 -34.28
CA HIS A 103 -5.56 -7.55 -35.43
C HIS A 103 -6.23 -8.80 -35.99
#